data_AF-A0A3A0FQT1-F1
#
_entry.id   AF-A0A3A0FQT1-F1
#
_cell.length_a   1.000
_cell.length_b   1.000
_cell.length_c   1.000
_cell.angle_alpha   90.00
_cell.angle_beta   90.00
_cell.angle_gamma   90.00
#
_symmetry.space_group_name_H-M   'P 1'
#
loop_
_entity.id
_entity.type
_entity.pdbx_description
1 polymer ?
#
loop_
_entity_poly.entity_id
_entity_poly.type
_entity_poly.pdbx_seq_one_letter_code
_entity_poly.pdbx_strand_id
1 'polypeptide(L)'
;MTTALITGITGQDGSYLAELLLDKGYDVHGMVRRSSTENFERIAHLKERVRLHQGDLLDPSSLLTILTTVRPREVYNLAAQSFVPTSWQQPSLTGEFTALGVTRLLEAIRFADPGIRFYQASSSEMYGKVRETPQNEATPFYPRSPYAVAKMFGHWITVNYRESFGLHAVSGILFNHESPRRGREFVTRKITEAVARIKLGLQDELLLGNTSARRDWGYAPEYVDAMWRMLQQDEPGDFVIGTGEQHSVQEFIDHSFGAAGLDPADFVRSDPALMRPAEVDTLLADPAKAREQLGWTAKTRAPELARIMVAADLEAQERLSGRRVGGPGSR
;
A
#
# COMPACT_ATOMS: atom_id res chain seq x y z
N MET A 1 22.89 -1.72 16.21
CA MET A 1 21.83 -2.25 15.33
C MET A 1 20.68 -1.27 15.40
N THR A 2 20.17 -0.79 14.27
CA THR A 2 19.05 0.16 14.26
C THR A 2 17.75 -0.62 14.44
N THR A 3 16.90 -0.22 15.37
CA THR A 3 15.61 -0.88 15.63
C THR A 3 14.50 -0.15 14.89
N ALA A 4 13.64 -0.88 14.17
CA ALA A 4 12.48 -0.31 13.50
C ALA A 4 11.18 -0.96 13.99
N LEU A 5 10.14 -0.15 14.17
CA LEU A 5 8.78 -0.62 14.45
C LEU A 5 7.87 -0.36 13.25
N ILE A 6 7.22 -1.39 12.74
CA ILE A 6 6.28 -1.31 11.61
C ILE A 6 4.87 -1.59 12.11
N THR A 7 3.96 -0.60 12.04
CA THR A 7 2.52 -0.88 12.18
C THR A 7 1.98 -1.41 10.86
N GLY A 8 1.04 -2.37 10.91
CA GLY A 8 0.50 -2.95 9.68
C GLY A 8 1.49 -3.86 8.95
N ILE A 9 2.43 -4.47 9.71
CA ILE A 9 3.48 -5.36 9.17
C ILE A 9 2.93 -6.53 8.34
N THR A 10 1.70 -6.97 8.62
CA THR A 10 1.01 -8.07 7.90
C THR A 10 0.40 -7.64 6.56
N GLY A 11 0.45 -6.35 6.23
CA GLY A 11 0.04 -5.81 4.94
C GLY A 11 1.05 -6.09 3.82
N GLN A 12 0.71 -5.64 2.61
CA GLN A 12 1.64 -5.70 1.47
C GLN A 12 2.94 -4.97 1.81
N ASP A 13 2.85 -3.68 2.09
CA ASP A 13 4.03 -2.81 2.21
C ASP A 13 4.82 -3.15 3.47
N GLY A 14 4.11 -3.46 4.57
CA GLY A 14 4.75 -3.92 5.81
C GLY A 14 5.61 -5.17 5.62
N SER A 15 5.17 -6.12 4.79
CA SER A 15 5.96 -7.33 4.52
C SER A 15 7.23 -7.05 3.71
N TYR A 16 7.14 -6.20 2.69
CA TYR A 16 8.31 -5.83 1.87
C TYR A 16 9.27 -4.89 2.61
N LEU A 17 8.73 -3.97 3.40
CA LEU A 17 9.56 -3.08 4.22
C LEU A 17 10.31 -3.89 5.29
N ALA A 18 9.67 -4.89 5.90
CA ALA A 18 10.34 -5.76 6.85
C ALA A 18 11.52 -6.52 6.20
N GLU A 19 11.35 -7.07 4.99
CA GLU A 19 12.44 -7.68 4.23
C GLU A 19 13.58 -6.69 3.98
N LEU A 20 13.26 -5.51 3.44
CA LEU A 20 14.23 -4.48 3.13
C LEU A 20 15.05 -4.08 4.36
N LEU A 21 14.39 -3.84 5.49
CA LEU A 21 15.05 -3.41 6.72
C LEU A 21 15.91 -4.52 7.32
N LEU A 22 15.44 -5.77 7.31
CA LEU A 22 16.23 -6.91 7.76
C LEU A 22 17.50 -7.09 6.91
N ASP A 23 17.40 -6.92 5.59
CA ASP A 23 18.55 -7.02 4.68
C ASP A 23 19.53 -5.85 4.85
N LYS A 24 19.05 -4.71 5.36
CA LYS A 24 19.89 -3.58 5.82
C LYS A 24 20.45 -3.75 7.23
N GLY A 25 20.18 -4.89 7.89
CA GLY A 25 20.70 -5.19 9.23
C GLY A 25 19.95 -4.53 10.39
N TYR A 26 18.68 -4.17 10.20
CA TYR A 26 17.82 -3.66 11.28
C TYR A 26 17.30 -4.78 12.19
N ASP A 27 17.05 -4.46 13.45
CA ASP A 27 16.21 -5.27 14.34
C ASP A 27 14.75 -4.87 14.10
N VAL A 28 13.99 -5.74 13.43
CA VAL A 28 12.64 -5.41 12.93
C VAL A 28 11.56 -5.91 13.88
N HIS A 29 10.77 -4.97 14.37
CA HIS A 29 9.61 -5.21 15.22
C HIS A 29 8.33 -4.86 14.46
N GLY A 30 7.30 -5.69 14.61
CA GLY A 30 6.02 -5.52 13.94
C GLY A 30 4.86 -5.44 14.91
N MET A 31 3.95 -4.48 14.73
CA MET A 31 2.70 -4.44 15.48
C MET A 31 1.59 -5.22 14.75
N VAL A 32 0.94 -6.12 15.47
CA VAL A 32 -0.19 -6.93 14.98
C VAL A 32 -1.39 -6.79 15.90
N ARG A 33 -2.58 -6.75 15.32
CA ARG A 33 -3.83 -6.76 16.11
C ARG A 33 -4.10 -8.17 16.62
N ARG A 34 -4.66 -8.27 17.84
CA ARG A 34 -5.19 -9.53 18.33
C ARG A 34 -6.41 -9.92 17.51
N SER A 35 -6.36 -11.10 16.91
CA SER A 35 -7.45 -11.71 16.15
C SER A 35 -7.68 -13.14 16.66
N SER A 36 -8.90 -13.67 16.51
CA SER A 36 -9.17 -15.08 16.81
C SER A 36 -8.44 -16.03 15.86
N THR A 37 -8.07 -15.53 14.68
CA THR A 37 -7.23 -16.22 13.70
C THR A 37 -6.08 -15.32 13.29
N GLU A 38 -4.86 -15.85 13.37
CA GLU A 38 -3.65 -15.14 12.94
C GLU A 38 -3.38 -15.45 11.48
N ASN A 39 -3.47 -14.44 10.60
CA ASN A 39 -3.04 -14.56 9.21
C ASN A 39 -1.72 -13.82 9.02
N PHE A 40 -0.63 -14.59 9.00
CA PHE A 40 0.73 -14.10 8.78
C PHE A 40 1.31 -14.55 7.43
N GLU A 41 0.47 -14.90 6.45
CA GLU A 41 0.90 -15.44 5.15
C GLU A 41 2.00 -14.60 4.49
N ARG A 42 1.84 -13.27 4.48
CA ARG A 42 2.79 -12.34 3.84
C ARG A 42 4.15 -12.23 4.55
N ILE A 43 4.22 -12.64 5.81
CA ILE A 43 5.43 -12.55 6.65
C ILE A 43 5.84 -13.91 7.21
N ALA A 44 5.27 -15.00 6.70
CA ALA A 44 5.48 -16.35 7.23
C ALA A 44 6.97 -16.74 7.16
N HIS A 45 7.63 -16.38 6.05
CA HIS A 45 9.07 -16.59 5.83
C HIS A 45 9.96 -15.66 6.67
N LEU A 46 9.39 -14.68 7.37
CA LEU A 46 10.10 -13.75 8.25
C LEU A 46 9.88 -14.04 9.74
N LYS A 47 9.03 -15.00 10.09
CA LYS A 47 8.53 -15.21 11.47
C LYS A 47 9.65 -15.35 12.51
N GLU A 48 10.79 -15.93 12.15
CA GLU A 48 11.95 -16.12 13.04
C GLU A 48 12.91 -14.93 13.05
N ARG A 49 12.76 -14.00 12.09
CA ARG A 49 13.60 -12.82 11.89
C ARG A 49 12.96 -11.53 12.42
N VAL A 50 11.64 -11.51 12.64
CA VAL A 50 10.90 -10.35 13.16
C VAL A 50 10.28 -10.64 14.52
N ARG A 51 10.17 -9.61 15.37
CA ARG A 51 9.46 -9.72 16.66
C ARG A 51 8.09 -9.06 16.56
N LEU A 52 7.03 -9.85 16.77
CA LEU A 52 5.65 -9.36 16.69
C LEU A 52 5.12 -8.97 18.07
N HIS A 53 4.45 -7.82 18.14
CA HIS A 53 3.88 -7.24 19.36
C HIS A 53 2.39 -7.03 19.17
N GLN A 54 1.58 -7.41 20.16
CA GLN A 54 0.16 -7.14 20.13
C GLN A 54 -0.09 -5.66 20.45
N GLY A 55 -0.80 -4.98 19.55
CA GLY A 55 -1.20 -3.59 19.73
C GLY A 55 -2.24 -3.17 18.69
N ASP A 56 -2.91 -2.06 18.97
CA ASP A 56 -3.94 -1.51 18.10
C ASP A 56 -3.83 0.03 18.06
N LEU A 57 -4.04 0.62 16.89
CA LEU A 57 -4.03 2.08 16.73
C LEU A 57 -5.13 2.78 17.55
N LEU A 58 -6.16 2.04 17.97
CA LEU A 58 -7.23 2.54 18.82
C LEU A 58 -6.95 2.40 20.32
N ASP A 59 -5.86 1.73 20.70
CA ASP A 59 -5.44 1.56 22.09
C ASP A 59 -4.12 2.30 22.37
N PRO A 60 -4.18 3.57 22.83
CA PRO A 60 -3.01 4.36 23.16
C PRO A 60 -2.07 3.70 24.17
N SER A 61 -2.60 2.89 25.10
CA SER A 61 -1.79 2.21 26.11
C SER A 61 -0.91 1.14 25.47
N SER A 62 -1.44 0.39 24.51
CA SER A 62 -0.65 -0.58 23.74
C SER A 62 0.46 0.12 22.93
N LEU A 63 0.16 1.25 22.28
CA LEU A 63 1.14 2.00 21.50
C LEU A 63 2.29 2.49 22.38
N LEU A 64 1.98 3.11 23.52
CA LEU A 64 2.98 3.60 24.47
C LEU A 64 3.81 2.45 25.05
N THR A 65 3.18 1.33 25.39
CA THR A 65 3.86 0.13 25.90
C THR A 65 4.86 -0.43 24.89
N ILE A 66 4.46 -0.55 23.63
CA ILE A 66 5.35 -1.03 22.56
C ILE A 66 6.52 -0.07 22.37
N LEU A 67 6.27 1.24 22.26
CA LEU A 67 7.33 2.22 22.04
C LEU A 67 8.36 2.25 23.18
N THR A 68 7.90 2.21 24.43
CA THR A 68 8.78 2.21 25.61
C THR A 68 9.53 0.90 25.81
N THR A 69 8.96 -0.24 25.40
CA THR A 69 9.62 -1.55 25.48
C THR A 69 10.63 -1.75 24.36
N VAL A 70 10.22 -1.46 23.11
CA VAL A 70 11.01 -1.69 21.90
C VAL A 70 12.09 -0.62 21.71
N ARG A 71 11.81 0.62 22.11
CA ARG A 71 12.68 1.80 21.90
C ARG A 71 13.18 1.89 20.44
N PRO A 72 12.27 1.91 19.45
CA PRO A 72 12.68 1.93 18.04
C PRO A 72 13.35 3.26 17.70
N ARG A 73 14.32 3.25 16.77
CA ARG A 73 14.88 4.48 16.18
C ARG A 73 13.95 5.06 15.11
N GLU A 74 13.26 4.17 14.40
CA GLU A 74 12.37 4.49 13.28
C GLU A 74 11.01 3.80 13.47
N VAL A 75 9.92 4.53 13.24
CA VAL A 75 8.54 4.01 13.26
C VAL A 75 7.90 4.23 11.89
N TYR A 76 7.41 3.17 11.28
CA TYR A 76 6.68 3.20 10.01
C TYR A 76 5.20 2.91 10.26
N ASN A 77 4.36 3.94 10.13
CA ASN A 77 2.93 3.79 10.31
C ASN A 77 2.23 3.38 9.01
N LEU A 78 2.13 2.06 8.78
CA LEU A 78 1.47 1.49 7.59
C LEU A 78 0.09 0.90 7.90
N ALA A 79 -0.29 0.77 9.18
CA ALA A 79 -1.62 0.32 9.57
C ALA A 79 -2.71 1.33 9.18
N ALA A 80 -3.76 0.85 8.53
CA ALA A 80 -4.96 1.62 8.19
C ALA A 80 -6.13 0.69 7.86
N GLN A 81 -7.35 1.23 7.85
CA GLN A 81 -8.42 0.66 7.03
C GLN A 81 -8.18 1.19 5.60
N SER A 82 -7.55 0.39 4.74
CA SER A 82 -7.01 0.85 3.45
C SER A 82 -7.89 0.58 2.22
N PHE A 83 -9.04 -0.08 2.40
CA PHE A 83 -9.94 -0.39 1.29
C PHE A 83 -11.00 0.71 1.12
N VAL A 84 -10.89 1.44 0.00
CA VAL A 84 -11.74 2.61 -0.29
C VAL A 84 -13.23 2.27 -0.25
N PRO A 85 -13.74 1.20 -0.88
CA PRO A 85 -15.17 0.85 -0.81
C PRO A 85 -15.69 0.62 0.61
N THR A 86 -14.93 -0.09 1.47
CA THR A 86 -15.31 -0.30 2.88
C THR A 86 -15.41 1.01 3.65
N SER A 87 -14.66 2.05 3.25
CA SER A 87 -14.74 3.33 3.94
C SER A 87 -16.09 4.03 3.82
N TRP A 88 -16.89 3.73 2.79
CA TRP A 88 -18.28 4.20 2.71
C TRP A 88 -19.22 3.45 3.64
N GLN A 89 -18.96 2.17 3.88
CA GLN A 89 -19.76 1.33 4.78
C GLN A 89 -19.42 1.61 6.25
N GLN A 90 -18.15 1.94 6.53
CA GLN A 90 -17.62 2.15 7.88
C GLN A 90 -16.81 3.46 7.96
N PRO A 91 -17.42 4.63 7.70
CA PRO A 91 -16.70 5.89 7.64
C PRO A 91 -16.08 6.29 8.97
N SER A 92 -16.84 6.18 10.08
CA SER A 92 -16.34 6.52 11.42
C SER A 92 -15.17 5.61 11.84
N LEU A 93 -15.29 4.30 11.61
CA LEU A 93 -14.22 3.35 11.92
C LEU A 93 -12.97 3.61 11.07
N THR A 94 -13.16 3.96 9.79
CA THR A 94 -12.06 4.35 8.91
C THR A 94 -11.34 5.60 9.44
N GLY A 95 -12.10 6.60 9.92
CA GLY A 95 -11.55 7.78 10.58
C GLY A 95 -10.78 7.45 11.87
N GLU A 96 -11.32 6.57 12.70
CA GLU A 96 -10.66 6.14 13.95
C GLU A 96 -9.27 5.55 13.70
N PHE A 97 -9.13 4.64 12.73
CA PHE A 97 -7.84 4.03 12.40
C PHE A 97 -6.93 4.95 11.57
N THR A 98 -7.47 5.56 10.52
CA THR A 98 -6.66 6.16 9.44
C THR A 98 -6.36 7.64 9.68
N ALA A 99 -7.16 8.31 10.52
CA ALA A 99 -6.95 9.69 10.95
C ALA A 99 -6.49 9.75 12.42
N LEU A 100 -7.38 9.43 13.37
CA LEU A 100 -7.09 9.59 14.80
C LEU A 100 -6.01 8.61 15.30
N GLY A 101 -5.91 7.42 14.73
CA GLY A 101 -4.83 6.47 14.99
C GLY A 101 -3.44 7.05 14.71
N VAL A 102 -3.32 7.93 13.72
CA VAL A 102 -2.06 8.65 13.42
C VAL A 102 -1.72 9.61 14.55
N THR A 103 -2.69 10.40 15.02
CA THR A 103 -2.51 11.30 16.17
C THR A 103 -2.10 10.53 17.42
N ARG A 104 -2.75 9.39 17.70
CA ARG A 104 -2.45 8.55 18.87
C ARG A 104 -1.01 8.05 18.84
N LEU A 105 -0.53 7.62 17.68
CA LEU A 105 0.85 7.15 17.53
C LEU A 105 1.87 8.29 17.63
N LEU A 106 1.59 9.45 17.02
CA LEU A 106 2.43 10.64 17.13
C LEU A 106 2.52 11.15 18.58
N GLU A 107 1.41 11.20 19.32
CA GLU A 107 1.41 11.53 20.75
C GLU A 107 2.20 10.50 21.56
N ALA A 108 1.99 9.21 21.29
CA ALA A 108 2.73 8.16 21.98
C ALA A 108 4.25 8.28 21.74
N ILE A 109 4.67 8.64 20.52
CA ILE A 109 6.07 8.97 20.20
C ILE A 109 6.54 10.18 20.99
N ARG A 110 5.78 11.29 20.98
CA ARG A 110 6.13 12.52 21.71
C ARG A 110 6.32 12.29 23.21
N PHE A 111 5.55 11.39 23.81
CA PHE A 111 5.70 11.04 25.23
C PHE A 111 6.80 9.98 25.49
N ALA A 112 6.97 9.01 24.60
CA ALA A 112 7.94 7.92 24.78
C ALA A 112 9.37 8.37 24.48
N ASP A 113 9.59 8.96 23.30
CA ASP A 113 10.87 9.43 22.81
C ASP A 113 10.66 10.33 21.55
N PRO A 114 10.72 11.67 21.69
CA PRO A 114 10.66 12.61 20.56
C PRO A 114 11.78 12.45 19.54
N GLY A 115 12.85 11.72 19.86
CA GLY A 115 13.96 11.44 18.96
C GLY A 115 13.62 10.44 17.85
N ILE A 116 12.54 9.68 17.97
CA ILE A 116 12.10 8.67 16.98
C ILE A 116 11.81 9.33 15.63
N ARG A 117 12.34 8.76 14.54
CA ARG A 117 11.98 9.16 13.17
C ARG A 117 10.68 8.46 12.76
N PHE A 118 9.70 9.22 12.31
CA PHE A 118 8.35 8.73 12.03
C PHE A 118 8.01 8.85 10.54
N TYR A 119 7.54 7.76 9.94
CA TYR A 119 6.99 7.74 8.59
C TYR A 119 5.47 7.52 8.65
N GLN A 120 4.72 8.42 8.01
CA GLN A 120 3.30 8.28 7.75
C GLN A 120 3.06 7.77 6.33
N ALA A 121 2.33 6.66 6.20
CA ALA A 121 1.80 6.22 4.91
C ALA A 121 0.62 7.09 4.49
N SER A 122 0.88 8.22 3.85
CA SER A 122 -0.13 8.99 3.13
C SER A 122 -0.42 8.37 1.77
N SER A 123 -1.26 9.00 0.93
CA SER A 123 -1.72 8.37 -0.32
C SER A 123 -2.11 9.40 -1.37
N SER A 124 -1.90 9.05 -2.65
CA SER A 124 -2.42 9.81 -3.80
C SER A 124 -3.95 9.98 -3.79
N GLU A 125 -4.69 9.10 -3.11
CA GLU A 125 -6.15 9.22 -2.95
C GLU A 125 -6.57 10.54 -2.27
N MET A 126 -5.66 11.21 -1.55
CA MET A 126 -5.90 12.55 -0.99
C MET A 126 -6.13 13.60 -2.09
N TYR A 127 -5.51 13.46 -3.26
CA TYR A 127 -5.75 14.36 -4.40
C TYR A 127 -7.16 14.19 -4.98
N GLY A 128 -7.72 12.98 -4.91
CA GLY A 128 -9.10 12.66 -5.30
C GLY A 128 -9.53 13.27 -6.64
N LYS A 129 -10.43 14.27 -6.62
CA LYS A 129 -10.77 15.03 -7.84
C LYS A 129 -9.65 16.03 -8.13
N VAL A 130 -8.65 15.53 -8.85
CA VAL A 130 -7.39 16.23 -9.13
C VAL A 130 -7.60 17.67 -9.59
N ARG A 131 -6.78 18.58 -9.05
CA ARG A 131 -6.79 20.01 -9.40
C ARG A 131 -5.71 20.38 -10.41
N GLU A 132 -4.62 19.65 -10.41
CA GLU A 132 -3.46 19.80 -11.28
C GLU A 132 -3.02 18.41 -11.75
N THR A 133 -2.34 18.31 -12.88
CA THR A 133 -1.81 17.06 -13.42
C THR A 133 -0.51 17.32 -14.18
N PRO A 134 0.58 16.58 -13.91
CA PRO A 134 0.73 15.58 -12.85
C PRO A 134 0.60 16.21 -11.44
N GLN A 135 0.31 15.40 -10.41
CA GLN A 135 0.22 15.87 -9.02
C GLN A 135 1.58 15.77 -8.33
N ASN A 136 1.98 16.85 -7.64
CA ASN A 136 3.19 16.92 -6.81
C ASN A 136 2.85 17.29 -5.35
N GLU A 137 3.84 17.51 -4.51
CA GLU A 137 3.67 17.86 -3.09
C GLU A 137 2.90 19.16 -2.86
N ALA A 138 2.87 20.08 -3.83
CA ALA A 138 2.17 21.35 -3.75
C ALA A 138 0.73 21.29 -4.29
N THR A 139 0.36 20.22 -5.00
CA THR A 139 -0.95 20.09 -5.61
C THR A 139 -2.07 20.07 -4.55
N PRO A 140 -3.11 20.90 -4.66
CA PRO A 140 -4.20 20.92 -3.69
C PRO A 140 -4.97 19.60 -3.58
N PHE A 141 -5.24 19.16 -2.35
CA PHE A 141 -6.07 17.98 -2.08
C PHE A 141 -7.56 18.22 -2.36
N TYR A 142 -8.24 17.20 -2.87
CA TYR A 142 -9.70 17.18 -3.02
C TYR A 142 -10.22 15.74 -2.84
N PRO A 143 -10.23 15.22 -1.60
CA PRO A 143 -10.53 13.82 -1.33
C PRO A 143 -11.97 13.45 -1.76
N ARG A 144 -12.14 12.22 -2.28
CA ARG A 144 -13.41 11.72 -2.82
C ARG A 144 -13.98 10.51 -2.07
N SER A 145 -13.44 10.18 -0.89
CA SER A 145 -13.92 9.09 -0.03
C SER A 145 -13.61 9.37 1.45
N PRO A 146 -14.27 8.68 2.41
CA PRO A 146 -13.95 8.81 3.83
C PRO A 146 -12.53 8.34 4.13
N TYR A 147 -12.04 7.34 3.40
CA TYR A 147 -10.62 6.96 3.43
C TYR A 147 -9.70 8.11 3.03
N ALA A 148 -9.96 8.77 1.90
CA ALA A 148 -9.13 9.87 1.42
C ALA A 148 -9.17 11.08 2.37
N VAL A 149 -10.33 11.40 2.93
CA VAL A 149 -10.48 12.45 3.95
C VAL A 149 -9.68 12.09 5.21
N ALA A 150 -9.76 10.83 5.67
CA ALA A 150 -9.01 10.37 6.83
C ALA A 150 -7.49 10.38 6.59
N LYS A 151 -7.03 9.96 5.40
CA LYS A 151 -5.61 10.07 5.02
C LYS A 151 -5.13 11.52 4.94
N MET A 152 -5.97 12.43 4.45
CA MET A 152 -5.66 13.86 4.43
C MET A 152 -5.50 14.42 5.86
N PHE A 153 -6.34 14.00 6.82
CA PHE A 153 -6.11 14.31 8.23
C PHE A 153 -4.79 13.73 8.74
N GLY A 154 -4.53 12.44 8.46
CA GLY A 154 -3.28 11.76 8.85
C GLY A 154 -2.02 12.45 8.31
N HIS A 155 -2.08 12.95 7.08
CA HIS A 155 -1.04 13.78 6.47
C HIS A 155 -0.86 15.08 7.25
N TRP A 156 -1.92 15.89 7.41
CA TRP A 156 -1.80 17.20 8.05
C TRP A 156 -1.44 17.15 9.54
N ILE A 157 -1.88 16.12 10.27
CA ILE A 157 -1.45 15.98 11.67
C ILE A 157 0.04 15.61 11.76
N THR A 158 0.56 14.84 10.80
CA THR A 158 1.99 14.53 10.70
C THR A 158 2.80 15.80 10.41
N VAL A 159 2.36 16.60 9.44
CA VAL A 159 2.96 17.92 9.13
C VAL A 159 2.95 18.82 10.37
N ASN A 160 1.81 18.91 11.06
CA ASN A 160 1.66 19.77 12.22
C ASN A 160 2.59 19.35 13.38
N TYR A 161 2.80 18.04 13.60
CA TYR A 161 3.70 17.57 14.66
C TYR A 161 5.18 17.79 14.33
N ARG A 162 5.55 17.68 13.04
CA ARG A 162 6.86 18.10 12.56
C ARG A 162 7.12 19.58 12.86
N GLU A 163 6.16 20.45 12.52
CA GLU A 163 6.31 21.91 12.65
C GLU A 163 6.16 22.43 14.08
N SER A 164 5.25 21.84 14.87
CA SER A 164 4.91 22.36 16.21
C SER A 164 5.78 21.77 17.31
N PHE A 165 6.30 20.55 17.14
CA PHE A 165 7.07 19.84 18.15
C PHE A 165 8.49 19.46 17.69
N GLY A 166 8.87 19.77 16.45
CA GLY A 166 10.19 19.45 15.92
C GLY A 166 10.42 17.95 15.74
N LEU A 167 9.35 17.15 15.62
CA LEU A 167 9.51 15.71 15.35
C LEU A 167 10.07 15.48 13.95
N HIS A 168 10.97 14.50 13.80
CA HIS A 168 11.41 14.02 12.50
C HIS A 168 10.31 13.15 11.87
N ALA A 169 9.25 13.79 11.37
CA ALA A 169 8.05 13.13 10.88
C ALA A 169 7.84 13.41 9.38
N VAL A 170 7.79 12.36 8.57
CA VAL A 170 7.72 12.39 7.10
C VAL A 170 6.37 11.84 6.65
N SER A 171 5.72 12.50 5.69
CA SER A 171 4.59 11.92 4.96
C SER A 171 5.00 11.48 3.56
N GLY A 172 4.99 10.16 3.32
CA GLY A 172 5.09 9.61 1.96
C GLY A 172 3.73 9.66 1.25
N ILE A 173 3.61 10.50 0.23
CA ILE A 173 2.41 10.61 -0.62
C ILE A 173 2.55 9.61 -1.76
N LEU A 174 2.32 8.33 -1.45
CA LEU A 174 2.52 7.23 -2.40
C LEU A 174 1.31 7.08 -3.32
N PHE A 175 1.59 7.01 -4.62
CA PHE A 175 0.66 6.58 -5.66
C PHE A 175 0.43 5.08 -5.60
N ASN A 176 -0.46 4.55 -6.43
CA ASN A 176 -0.82 3.14 -6.37
C ASN A 176 0.42 2.27 -6.62
N HIS A 177 0.59 1.25 -5.78
CA HIS A 177 1.69 0.31 -5.88
C HIS A 177 1.20 -1.08 -5.51
N GLU A 178 1.58 -2.01 -6.36
CA GLU A 178 0.98 -3.33 -6.44
C GLU A 178 2.08 -4.39 -6.37
N SER A 179 1.69 -5.64 -6.16
CA SER A 179 2.61 -6.76 -6.07
C SER A 179 1.83 -8.09 -6.00
N PRO A 180 2.53 -9.23 -6.09
CA PRO A 180 1.98 -10.53 -5.72
C PRO A 180 1.47 -10.65 -4.26
N ARG A 181 1.69 -9.65 -3.41
CA ARG A 181 1.16 -9.60 -2.03
C ARG A 181 -0.04 -8.66 -1.89
N ARG A 182 -0.48 -7.99 -2.95
CA ARG A 182 -1.63 -7.08 -2.91
C ARG A 182 -2.90 -7.78 -2.40
N GLY A 183 -3.75 -7.07 -1.66
CA GLY A 183 -5.04 -7.63 -1.25
C GLY A 183 -5.93 -7.99 -2.45
N ARG A 184 -6.61 -9.14 -2.39
CA ARG A 184 -7.40 -9.68 -3.51
C ARG A 184 -8.58 -8.79 -3.92
N GLU A 185 -9.03 -7.93 -3.02
CA GLU A 185 -10.10 -6.96 -3.22
C GLU A 185 -9.67 -5.70 -4.02
N PHE A 186 -8.37 -5.48 -4.24
CA PHE A 186 -7.88 -4.42 -5.12
C PHE A 186 -7.88 -4.87 -6.58
N VAL A 187 -8.19 -3.93 -7.49
CA VAL A 187 -8.50 -4.23 -8.91
C VAL A 187 -7.39 -5.00 -9.64
N THR A 188 -6.13 -4.62 -9.47
CA THR A 188 -4.97 -5.26 -10.12
C THR A 188 -4.81 -6.71 -9.68
N ARG A 189 -4.98 -6.99 -8.38
CA ARG A 189 -4.92 -8.36 -7.84
C ARG A 189 -6.13 -9.18 -8.25
N LYS A 190 -7.32 -8.59 -8.22
CA LYS A 190 -8.54 -9.22 -8.72
C LYS A 190 -8.39 -9.66 -10.19
N ILE A 191 -7.81 -8.80 -11.04
CA ILE A 191 -7.56 -9.10 -12.45
C ILE A 191 -6.58 -10.27 -12.58
N THR A 192 -5.42 -10.18 -11.94
CA THR A 192 -4.33 -11.16 -12.11
C THR A 192 -4.65 -12.53 -11.54
N GLU A 193 -5.31 -12.59 -10.38
CA GLU A 193 -5.82 -13.85 -9.82
C GLU A 193 -6.90 -14.47 -10.72
N ALA A 194 -7.81 -13.67 -11.28
CA ALA A 194 -8.81 -14.16 -12.23
C ALA A 194 -8.17 -14.68 -13.52
N VAL A 195 -7.21 -13.96 -14.10
CA VAL A 195 -6.45 -14.40 -15.29
C VAL A 195 -5.79 -15.76 -15.04
N ALA A 196 -5.12 -15.92 -13.90
CA ALA A 196 -4.50 -17.19 -13.52
C ALA A 196 -5.53 -18.33 -13.42
N ARG A 197 -6.67 -18.07 -12.76
CA ARG A 197 -7.76 -19.05 -12.62
C ARG A 197 -8.40 -19.40 -13.96
N ILE A 198 -8.62 -18.42 -14.84
CA ILE A 198 -9.16 -18.62 -16.19
C ILE A 198 -8.20 -19.48 -17.01
N LYS A 199 -6.90 -19.16 -16.98
CA LYS A 199 -5.87 -19.93 -17.68
C LYS A 199 -5.86 -21.41 -17.26
N LEU A 200 -6.10 -21.68 -15.99
CA LEU A 200 -6.19 -23.03 -15.43
C LEU A 200 -7.59 -23.68 -15.57
N GLY A 201 -8.55 -23.01 -16.22
CA GLY A 201 -9.93 -23.48 -16.38
C GLY A 201 -10.70 -23.60 -15.06
N LEU A 202 -10.34 -22.80 -14.06
CA LEU A 202 -10.95 -22.74 -12.72
C LEU A 202 -11.99 -21.62 -12.59
N GLN A 203 -12.10 -20.76 -13.60
CA GLN A 203 -13.00 -19.62 -13.66
C GLN A 203 -13.31 -19.34 -15.12
N ASP A 204 -14.56 -18.92 -15.39
CA ASP A 204 -15.02 -18.70 -16.76
C ASP A 204 -15.03 -17.22 -17.16
N GLU A 205 -15.26 -16.30 -16.21
CA GLU A 205 -15.40 -14.87 -16.51
C GLU A 205 -14.82 -13.98 -15.40
N LEU A 206 -14.45 -12.75 -15.75
CA LEU A 206 -13.99 -11.69 -14.84
C LEU A 206 -14.96 -10.50 -14.89
N LEU A 207 -15.64 -10.23 -13.77
CA LEU A 207 -16.55 -9.09 -13.60
C LEU A 207 -15.83 -7.86 -13.06
N LEU A 208 -15.94 -6.72 -13.75
CA LEU A 208 -15.33 -5.44 -13.36
C LEU A 208 -16.30 -4.26 -13.47
N GLY A 209 -16.07 -3.22 -12.66
CA GLY A 209 -16.80 -1.95 -12.72
C GLY A 209 -16.19 -1.01 -13.75
N ASN A 210 -15.68 0.14 -13.32
CA ASN A 210 -15.11 1.15 -14.22
C ASN A 210 -13.75 0.74 -14.78
N THR A 211 -13.67 0.43 -16.08
CA THR A 211 -12.40 0.11 -16.76
C THR A 211 -11.67 1.34 -17.31
N SER A 212 -12.31 2.51 -17.34
CA SER A 212 -11.73 3.75 -17.87
C SER A 212 -10.91 4.54 -16.85
N ALA A 213 -11.04 4.23 -15.55
CA ALA A 213 -10.27 4.85 -14.48
C ALA A 213 -8.76 4.65 -14.71
N ARG A 214 -7.98 5.74 -14.59
CA ARG A 214 -6.53 5.77 -14.82
C ARG A 214 -5.75 5.94 -13.53
N ARG A 215 -4.68 5.17 -13.37
CA ARG A 215 -3.81 5.18 -12.19
C ARG A 215 -2.34 5.07 -12.58
N ASP A 216 -1.50 5.75 -11.81
CA ASP A 216 -0.07 5.49 -11.73
C ASP A 216 0.17 4.28 -10.82
N TRP A 217 0.52 3.13 -11.43
CA TRP A 217 0.78 1.86 -10.74
C TRP A 217 2.28 1.52 -10.78
N GLY A 218 2.90 1.52 -9.61
CA GLY A 218 4.26 1.03 -9.43
C GLY A 218 4.35 -0.29 -8.67
N TYR A 219 5.58 -0.71 -8.36
CA TYR A 219 5.88 -1.98 -7.70
C TYR A 219 6.22 -1.77 -6.22
N ALA A 220 5.46 -2.39 -5.32
CA ALA A 220 5.54 -2.14 -3.88
C ALA A 220 6.96 -2.29 -3.26
N PRO A 221 7.80 -3.28 -3.66
CA PRO A 221 9.19 -3.37 -3.17
C PRO A 221 10.04 -2.14 -3.45
N GLU A 222 9.80 -1.44 -4.57
CA GLU A 222 10.51 -0.21 -4.89
C GLU A 222 10.00 0.96 -4.03
N TYR A 223 8.72 0.96 -3.67
CA TYR A 223 8.10 2.04 -2.90
C TYR A 223 8.52 2.00 -1.43
N VAL A 224 8.70 0.81 -0.85
CA VAL A 224 9.20 0.69 0.53
C VAL A 224 10.66 1.17 0.67
N ASP A 225 11.46 1.11 -0.41
CA ASP A 225 12.80 1.74 -0.44
C ASP A 225 12.70 3.27 -0.36
N ALA A 226 11.71 3.89 -1.02
CA ALA A 226 11.45 5.32 -0.84
C ALA A 226 11.07 5.66 0.61
N MET A 227 10.20 4.86 1.24
CA MET A 227 9.83 5.06 2.66
C MET A 227 11.07 5.07 3.56
N TRP A 228 11.98 4.12 3.35
CA TRP A 228 13.23 4.05 4.08
C TRP A 228 14.12 5.27 3.84
N ARG A 229 14.36 5.63 2.57
CA ARG A 229 15.19 6.79 2.16
C ARG A 229 14.72 8.11 2.76
N MET A 230 13.41 8.31 2.84
CA MET A 230 12.83 9.51 3.45
C MET A 230 13.28 9.69 4.90
N LEU A 231 13.29 8.61 5.69
CA LEU A 231 13.75 8.67 7.09
C LEU A 231 15.28 8.75 7.22
N GLN A 232 16.03 8.61 6.13
CA GLN A 232 17.49 8.75 6.16
C GLN A 232 17.96 10.19 5.93
N GLN A 233 17.08 11.07 5.46
CA GLN A 233 17.42 12.47 5.24
C GLN A 233 17.74 13.18 6.56
N ASP A 234 18.52 14.27 6.48
CA ASP A 234 18.82 15.09 7.65
C ASP A 234 17.55 15.82 8.14
N GLU A 235 16.82 16.43 7.21
CA GLU A 235 15.57 17.16 7.46
C GLU A 235 14.34 16.34 7.03
N PRO A 236 13.28 16.28 7.85
CA PRO A 236 12.04 15.62 7.48
C PRO A 236 11.27 16.44 6.44
N GLY A 237 10.63 15.75 5.48
CA GLY A 237 9.80 16.40 4.47
C GLY A 237 8.79 15.44 3.86
N ASP A 238 7.90 15.98 3.05
CA ASP A 238 6.89 15.18 2.35
C ASP A 238 7.31 14.93 0.90
N PHE A 239 6.98 13.76 0.37
CA PHE A 239 7.44 13.32 -0.94
C PHE A 239 6.35 12.58 -1.70
N VAL A 240 6.11 12.98 -2.95
CA VAL A 240 5.32 12.23 -3.92
C VAL A 240 6.16 11.11 -4.49
N ILE A 241 5.62 9.89 -4.39
CA ILE A 241 6.25 8.67 -4.90
C ILE A 241 5.30 8.04 -5.90
N GLY A 242 5.76 7.93 -7.14
CA GLY A 242 5.03 7.33 -8.25
C GLY A 242 5.96 7.01 -9.41
N THR A 243 5.42 6.37 -10.44
CA THR A 243 6.18 6.02 -11.64
C THR A 243 6.29 7.19 -12.61
N GLY A 244 5.36 8.15 -12.55
CA GLY A 244 5.23 9.23 -13.53
C GLY A 244 4.56 8.78 -14.83
N GLU A 245 3.97 7.57 -14.84
CA GLU A 245 3.20 7.01 -15.95
C GLU A 245 1.84 6.53 -15.43
N GLN A 246 0.78 6.67 -16.22
CA GLN A 246 -0.55 6.21 -15.85
C GLN A 246 -1.17 5.30 -16.90
N HIS A 247 -1.86 4.28 -16.43
CA HIS A 247 -2.60 3.33 -17.25
C HIS A 247 -4.04 3.27 -16.77
N SER A 248 -4.96 3.05 -17.71
CA SER A 248 -6.34 2.69 -17.43
C SER A 248 -6.44 1.26 -16.88
N VAL A 249 -7.52 0.97 -16.18
CA VAL A 249 -7.85 -0.41 -15.79
C VAL A 249 -7.94 -1.31 -17.03
N GLN A 250 -8.46 -0.81 -18.16
CA GLN A 250 -8.47 -1.55 -19.43
C GLN A 250 -7.05 -1.92 -19.90
N GLU A 251 -6.11 -0.97 -19.94
CA GLU A 251 -4.73 -1.27 -20.34
C GLU A 251 -4.08 -2.32 -19.42
N PHE A 252 -4.38 -2.29 -18.12
CA PHE A 252 -3.88 -3.31 -17.18
C PHE A 252 -4.50 -4.69 -17.41
N ILE A 253 -5.79 -4.76 -17.81
CA ILE A 253 -6.43 -6.00 -18.28
C ILE A 253 -5.66 -6.53 -19.49
N ASP A 254 -5.42 -5.70 -20.50
CA ASP A 254 -4.76 -6.11 -21.74
C ASP A 254 -3.34 -6.63 -21.46
N HIS A 255 -2.56 -5.96 -20.61
CA HIS A 255 -1.25 -6.43 -20.18
C HIS A 255 -1.31 -7.78 -19.43
N SER A 256 -2.31 -7.96 -18.56
CA SER A 256 -2.45 -9.18 -17.75
C SER A 256 -2.88 -10.39 -18.59
N PHE A 257 -3.88 -10.22 -19.45
CA PHE A 257 -4.35 -11.27 -20.36
C PHE A 257 -3.29 -11.61 -21.40
N GLY A 258 -2.61 -10.60 -21.95
CA GLY A 258 -1.46 -10.80 -22.85
C GLY A 258 -0.32 -11.59 -22.19
N ALA A 259 -0.04 -11.36 -20.90
CA ALA A 259 0.97 -12.12 -20.17
C ALA A 259 0.61 -13.61 -20.01
N ALA A 260 -0.68 -13.97 -20.03
CA ALA A 260 -1.17 -15.35 -19.98
C ALA A 260 -1.48 -15.96 -21.36
N GLY A 261 -1.32 -15.18 -22.44
CA GLY A 261 -1.68 -15.60 -23.79
C GLY A 261 -3.18 -15.85 -23.96
N LEU A 262 -4.02 -14.99 -23.38
CA LEU A 262 -5.48 -15.03 -23.47
C LEU A 262 -6.00 -13.73 -24.09
N ASP A 263 -7.17 -13.76 -24.73
CA ASP A 263 -7.88 -12.57 -25.21
C ASP A 263 -8.90 -12.11 -24.16
N PRO A 264 -8.82 -10.88 -23.62
CA PRO A 264 -9.78 -10.40 -22.63
C PRO A 264 -11.22 -10.34 -23.14
N ALA A 265 -11.47 -10.22 -24.44
CA ALA A 265 -12.84 -10.14 -24.99
C ALA A 265 -13.68 -11.38 -24.67
N ASP A 266 -13.03 -12.54 -24.57
CA ASP A 266 -13.70 -13.81 -24.29
C ASP A 266 -14.21 -13.91 -22.84
N PHE A 267 -13.57 -13.18 -21.89
CA PHE A 267 -13.73 -13.43 -20.47
C PHE A 267 -14.18 -12.23 -19.64
N VAL A 268 -13.91 -11.01 -20.08
CA VAL A 268 -14.19 -9.81 -19.29
C VAL A 268 -15.63 -9.36 -19.50
N ARG A 269 -16.30 -9.04 -18.41
CA ARG A 269 -17.69 -8.56 -18.38
C ARG A 269 -17.82 -7.35 -17.45
N SER A 270 -18.72 -6.42 -17.80
CA SER A 270 -19.01 -5.25 -16.97
C SER A 270 -20.11 -5.55 -15.95
N ASP A 271 -19.93 -5.08 -14.72
CA ASP A 271 -20.92 -5.14 -13.64
C ASP A 271 -21.11 -3.75 -13.00
N PRO A 272 -22.28 -3.10 -13.21
CA PRO A 272 -22.60 -1.79 -12.63
C PRO A 272 -22.58 -1.77 -11.09
N ALA A 273 -22.79 -2.90 -10.40
CA ALA A 273 -22.77 -2.96 -8.95
C ALA A 273 -21.36 -2.72 -8.36
N LEU A 274 -20.32 -2.82 -9.19
CA LEU A 274 -18.93 -2.56 -8.81
C LEU A 274 -18.50 -1.10 -9.01
N MET A 275 -19.41 -0.22 -9.46
CA MET A 275 -19.16 1.21 -9.61
C MET A 275 -19.15 1.93 -8.26
N ARG A 276 -18.30 2.95 -8.12
CA ARG A 276 -18.19 3.74 -6.89
C ARG A 276 -19.18 4.91 -6.88
N PRO A 277 -19.70 5.33 -5.70
CA PRO A 277 -20.55 6.52 -5.59
C PRO A 277 -19.86 7.82 -6.05
N ALA A 278 -18.56 7.92 -5.80
CA ALA A 278 -17.71 8.99 -6.27
C ALA A 278 -16.39 8.38 -6.75
N GLU A 279 -16.15 8.41 -8.06
CA GLU A 279 -14.92 7.89 -8.64
C GLU A 279 -13.78 8.91 -8.57
N VAL A 280 -12.56 8.39 -8.60
CA VAL A 280 -11.34 9.14 -8.90
C VAL A 280 -10.94 8.76 -10.32
N ASP A 281 -11.06 9.69 -11.27
CA ASP A 281 -10.92 9.36 -12.69
C ASP A 281 -9.45 9.16 -13.09
N THR A 282 -8.54 9.96 -12.54
CA THR A 282 -7.14 9.99 -12.94
C THR A 282 -6.24 10.31 -11.75
N LEU A 283 -5.09 9.66 -11.67
CA LEU A 283 -4.01 9.93 -10.71
C LEU A 283 -2.67 9.69 -11.43
N LEU A 284 -1.83 10.71 -11.49
CA LEU A 284 -0.51 10.69 -12.14
C LEU A 284 0.49 11.45 -11.28
N ALA A 285 1.53 10.77 -10.81
CA ALA A 285 2.53 11.39 -9.95
C ALA A 285 3.51 12.27 -10.73
N ASP A 286 3.97 13.34 -10.11
CA ASP A 286 5.25 13.98 -10.42
C ASP A 286 6.25 13.69 -9.29
N PRO A 287 7.12 12.67 -9.46
CA PRO A 287 8.08 12.28 -8.42
C PRO A 287 9.40 13.09 -8.49
N ALA A 288 9.40 14.29 -9.09
CA ALA A 288 10.64 15.08 -9.30
C ALA A 288 11.44 15.29 -8.01
N LYS A 289 10.78 15.71 -6.92
CA LYS A 289 11.43 15.92 -5.62
C LYS A 289 12.06 14.64 -5.07
N ALA A 290 11.40 13.49 -5.24
CA ALA A 290 11.95 12.20 -4.81
C ALA A 290 13.19 11.78 -5.62
N ARG A 291 13.22 12.08 -6.93
CA ARG A 291 14.42 11.86 -7.74
C ARG A 291 15.58 12.72 -7.27
N GLU A 292 15.33 14.01 -7.06
CA GLU A 292 16.36 15.00 -6.74
C GLU A 292 16.92 14.83 -5.32
N GLN A 293 16.05 14.60 -4.33
CA GLN A 293 16.46 14.58 -2.93
C GLN A 293 16.73 13.16 -2.39
N LEU A 294 16.00 12.14 -2.86
CA LEU A 294 16.15 10.77 -2.36
C LEU A 294 17.00 9.89 -3.30
N GLY A 295 17.30 10.38 -4.51
CA GLY A 295 17.88 9.55 -5.57
C GLY A 295 16.99 8.36 -5.93
N TRP A 296 15.67 8.49 -5.75
CA TRP A 296 14.72 7.40 -5.95
C TRP A 296 13.99 7.55 -7.29
N THR A 297 13.82 6.45 -8.03
CA THR A 297 13.03 6.41 -9.26
C THR A 297 12.47 5.00 -9.45
N ALA A 298 11.19 4.90 -9.83
CA ALA A 298 10.57 3.62 -10.16
C ALA A 298 11.22 2.98 -11.40
N LYS A 299 11.42 1.67 -11.36
CA LYS A 299 12.01 0.88 -12.45
C LYS A 299 10.96 0.01 -13.13
N THR A 300 10.07 -0.59 -12.35
CA THR A 300 9.02 -1.48 -12.85
C THR A 300 7.84 -0.67 -13.40
N ARG A 301 7.48 -0.91 -14.67
CA ARG A 301 6.33 -0.29 -15.36
C ARG A 301 5.13 -1.22 -15.44
N ALA A 302 3.94 -0.70 -15.76
CA ALA A 302 2.70 -1.48 -15.71
C ALA A 302 2.71 -2.81 -16.50
N PRO A 303 3.28 -2.91 -17.71
CA PRO A 303 3.35 -4.19 -18.44
C PRO A 303 4.17 -5.25 -17.68
N GLU A 304 5.32 -4.86 -17.12
CA GLU A 304 6.18 -5.77 -16.36
C GLU A 304 5.54 -6.12 -15.00
N LEU A 305 4.94 -5.14 -14.33
CA LEU A 305 4.17 -5.36 -13.10
C LEU A 305 3.06 -6.39 -13.31
N ALA A 306 2.30 -6.28 -14.42
CA ALA A 306 1.27 -7.26 -14.78
C ALA A 306 1.87 -8.66 -14.98
N ARG A 307 3.00 -8.79 -15.69
CA ARG A 307 3.70 -10.08 -15.86
C ARG A 307 4.13 -10.68 -14.52
N ILE A 308 4.75 -9.89 -13.63
CA ILE A 308 5.18 -10.34 -12.29
C ILE A 308 3.98 -10.87 -11.50
N MET A 309 2.87 -10.14 -11.51
CA MET A 309 1.68 -10.49 -10.75
C MET A 309 0.97 -11.73 -11.32
N VAL A 310 0.77 -11.79 -12.65
CA VAL A 310 0.16 -12.96 -13.31
C VAL A 310 0.99 -14.22 -13.09
N ALA A 311 2.31 -14.15 -13.23
CA ALA A 311 3.19 -15.29 -13.00
C ALA A 311 3.07 -15.84 -11.57
N ALA A 312 3.09 -14.95 -10.57
CA ALA A 312 2.95 -15.35 -9.18
C ALA A 312 1.57 -15.92 -8.85
N ASP A 313 0.50 -15.34 -9.39
CA ASP A 313 -0.86 -15.86 -9.19
C ASP A 313 -1.07 -17.19 -9.93
N LEU A 314 -0.46 -17.41 -11.10
CA LEU A 314 -0.44 -18.72 -11.76
C LEU A 314 0.21 -19.76 -10.86
N GLU A 315 1.44 -19.51 -10.39
CA GLU A 315 2.14 -20.45 -9.49
C GLU A 315 1.32 -20.76 -8.23
N ALA A 316 0.71 -19.73 -7.63
CA ALA A 316 -0.14 -19.91 -6.45
C ALA A 316 -1.38 -20.77 -6.75
N GLN A 317 -2.08 -20.53 -7.86
CA GLN A 317 -3.26 -21.30 -8.22
C GLN A 317 -2.93 -22.72 -8.68
N GLU A 318 -1.78 -22.95 -9.33
CA GLU A 318 -1.29 -24.29 -9.63
C GLU A 318 -1.04 -25.08 -8.34
N ARG A 319 -0.40 -24.45 -7.35
CA ARG A 319 -0.16 -25.07 -6.04
C ARG A 319 -1.46 -25.38 -5.28
N LEU A 320 -2.44 -24.48 -5.33
CA LEU A 320 -3.71 -24.63 -4.62
C LEU A 320 -4.65 -25.65 -5.28
N SER A 321 -4.70 -25.67 -6.62
CA SER A 321 -5.64 -26.51 -7.37
C SER A 321 -5.06 -27.85 -7.83
N GLY A 322 -3.73 -27.97 -7.89
CA GLY A 322 -3.04 -29.10 -8.51
C GLY A 322 -3.06 -29.11 -10.04
N ARG A 323 -3.75 -28.16 -10.70
CA ARG A 323 -3.74 -28.01 -12.16
C ARG A 323 -2.44 -27.35 -12.60
N ARG A 324 -1.98 -27.65 -13.82
CA ARG A 324 -0.80 -27.04 -14.43
C ARG A 324 -1.14 -26.42 -15.77
N VAL A 325 -0.45 -25.34 -16.12
CA VAL A 325 -0.52 -24.76 -17.47
C VAL A 325 -0.15 -25.83 -18.51
N GLY A 326 -1.00 -26.01 -19.53
CA GLY A 326 -0.83 -27.03 -20.57
C GLY A 326 -1.35 -28.43 -20.18
N GLY A 327 -1.86 -28.61 -18.96
CA GLY A 327 -2.53 -29.84 -18.55
C GLY A 327 -3.97 -29.96 -19.09
N PRO A 328 -4.61 -31.15 -18.98
CA PRO A 328 -6.00 -31.33 -19.39
C PRO A 328 -6.93 -30.31 -18.71
N GLY A 329 -7.70 -29.56 -19.51
CA GLY A 329 -8.65 -28.55 -19.01
C GLY A 329 -8.08 -27.16 -18.73
N SER A 330 -6.79 -26.91 -19.01
CA SER A 330 -6.28 -25.53 -19.10
C SER A 330 -6.70 -24.86 -20.43
N ARG A 331 -6.87 -23.53 -20.41
CA ARG A 331 -7.27 -22.73 -21.59
C ARG A 331 -6.07 -22.22 -22.37
#